data_AF-A0A4R1AYA5-F1
#
_entry.id   AF-A0A4R1AYA5-F1
#
_cell.length_a   1.000
_cell.length_b   1.000
_cell.length_c   1.000
_cell.angle_alpha   90.00
_cell.angle_beta   90.00
_cell.angle_gamma   90.00
#
_symmetry.space_group_name_H-M   'P 1'
#
loop_
_entity.id
_entity.type
_entity.pdbx_description
1 polymer ?
#
loop_
_entity_poly.entity_id
_entity_poly.type
_entity_poly.pdbx_seq_one_letter_code
_entity_poly.pdbx_strand_id
1 'polypeptide(L)'
;MIILWAGKDSSYPTEETTNQNIKLLRNEPWFQRLFSEHTKLFLENRDLRYIIGAAKVQTIIDNPKKKQKFEEDLIHLINLIRK
;
A
#
# COMPACT_ATOMS: atom_id res chain seq x y z
N MET A 1 -26.91 5.72 16.28
CA MET A 1 -27.03 4.33 15.79
C MET A 1 -25.61 3.89 15.45
N ILE A 2 -24.96 3.12 16.32
CA ILE A 2 -23.54 2.75 16.16
C ILE A 2 -23.43 1.28 15.73
N ILE A 3 -22.42 1.02 14.90
CA ILE A 3 -21.72 -0.23 14.59
C ILE A 3 -22.37 -1.09 13.48
N LEU A 4 -22.06 -0.72 12.23
CA LEU A 4 -21.97 -1.71 11.15
C LEU A 4 -20.72 -2.55 11.41
N TRP A 5 -20.97 -3.76 11.90
CA TRP A 5 -20.03 -4.86 11.87
C TRP A 5 -19.65 -5.13 10.41
N ALA A 6 -18.53 -4.56 9.94
CA ALA A 6 -17.88 -5.00 8.72
C ALA A 6 -17.26 -6.38 8.99
N GLY A 7 -18.13 -7.40 8.99
CA GLY A 7 -17.73 -8.79 9.05
C GLY A 7 -16.90 -9.11 7.82
N LYS A 8 -15.61 -9.37 8.05
CA LYS A 8 -14.85 -10.47 7.44
C LYS A 8 -15.29 -10.86 6.02
N ASP A 9 -15.12 -9.96 5.06
CA ASP A 9 -15.14 -10.33 3.65
C ASP A 9 -13.72 -10.57 3.17
N SER A 10 -13.49 -11.72 2.55
CA SER A 10 -12.34 -12.01 1.70
C SER A 10 -12.39 -11.17 0.41
N SER A 11 -12.78 -9.90 0.52
CA SER A 11 -13.02 -8.99 -0.60
C SER A 11 -11.78 -8.16 -0.87
N TYR A 12 -11.55 -7.96 -2.16
CA TYR A 12 -10.56 -7.04 -2.70
C TYR A 12 -10.53 -5.73 -1.89
N PRO A 13 -9.36 -5.20 -1.51
CA PRO A 13 -9.29 -3.97 -0.74
C PRO A 13 -10.01 -2.84 -1.48
N THR A 14 -10.83 -2.09 -0.76
CA THR A 14 -11.59 -0.98 -1.35
C THR A 14 -10.65 0.14 -1.80
N GLU A 15 -11.11 0.95 -2.75
CA GLU A 15 -10.34 2.14 -3.15
C GLU A 15 -10.13 3.10 -1.99
N GLU A 16 -11.11 3.22 -1.09
CA GLU A 16 -11.01 4.05 0.11
C GLU A 16 -9.87 3.58 1.01
N THR A 17 -9.84 2.29 1.38
CA THR A 17 -8.78 1.70 2.20
C THR A 17 -7.42 1.86 1.53
N THR A 18 -7.35 1.62 0.22
CA THR A 18 -6.11 1.79 -0.55
C THR A 18 -5.63 3.24 -0.52
N ASN A 19 -6.53 4.20 -0.73
CA ASN A 19 -6.19 5.63 -0.71
C ASN A 19 -5.76 6.10 0.69
N GLN A 20 -6.38 5.58 1.76
CA GLN A 20 -5.97 5.84 3.14
C GLN A 20 -4.58 5.28 3.41
N ASN A 21 -4.31 4.04 2.99
CA ASN A 21 -2.99 3.40 3.10
C ASN A 21 -1.91 4.18 2.36
N ILE A 22 -2.19 4.65 1.13
CA ILE A 22 -1.27 5.52 0.38
C ILE A 22 -1.01 6.82 1.14
N LYS A 23 -2.04 7.46 1.70
CA LYS A 23 -1.86 8.70 2.49
C LYS A 23 -0.95 8.49 3.69
N LEU A 24 -1.10 7.38 4.43
CA LEU A 24 -0.24 7.04 5.56
C LEU A 24 1.20 6.80 5.11
N LEU A 25 1.39 6.00 4.06
CA LEU A 25 2.72 5.72 3.51
C LEU A 25 3.40 6.98 2.96
N ARG A 26 2.66 7.95 2.40
CA ARG A 26 3.22 9.22 1.93
C ARG A 26 3.83 10.10 3.03
N ASN A 27 3.59 9.80 4.31
CA ASN A 27 4.28 10.49 5.40
C ASN A 27 5.68 9.90 5.67
N GLU A 28 5.99 8.73 5.11
CA GLU A 28 7.26 8.06 5.29
C GLU A 28 8.31 8.48 4.24
N PRO A 29 9.51 8.92 4.63
CA PRO A 29 10.53 9.42 3.68
C PRO A 29 10.93 8.43 2.58
N TRP A 30 11.06 7.15 2.92
CA TRP A 30 11.42 6.10 1.95
C TRP A 30 10.34 5.92 0.88
N PHE A 31 9.07 5.97 1.27
CA PHE A 31 7.95 5.82 0.35
C PHE A 31 7.69 7.09 -0.45
N GLN A 32 7.95 8.28 0.11
CA GLN A 32 7.81 9.54 -0.63
C GLN A 32 8.64 9.54 -1.92
N ARG A 33 9.91 9.12 -1.81
CA ARG A 33 10.78 9.02 -2.97
C ARG A 33 10.23 8.02 -3.98
N LEU A 34 9.94 6.80 -3.54
CA LEU A 34 9.42 5.73 -4.40
C LEU A 34 8.12 6.14 -5.10
N PHE A 35 7.20 6.77 -4.37
CA PHE A 35 5.94 7.26 -4.90
C PHE A 35 6.14 8.38 -5.92
N SER A 36 7.07 9.32 -5.67
CA SER A 36 7.33 10.42 -6.61
C SER A 36 7.91 9.93 -7.94
N GLU A 37 8.79 8.93 -7.91
CA GLU A 37 9.42 8.37 -9.12
C GLU A 37 8.42 7.52 -9.94
N HIS A 38 7.39 6.97 -9.29
CA HIS A 38 6.45 6.01 -9.89
C HIS A 38 4.98 6.36 -9.66
N THR A 39 4.64 7.65 -9.55
CA THR A 39 3.30 8.11 -9.12
C THR A 39 2.17 7.47 -9.93
N LYS A 40 2.31 7.41 -11.25
CA LYS A 40 1.31 6.80 -12.14
C LYS A 40 1.06 5.33 -11.80
N LEU A 41 2.10 4.56 -11.51
CA LEU A 41 1.97 3.15 -11.14
C LEU A 41 1.21 2.99 -9.82
N PHE A 42 1.53 3.80 -8.81
CA PHE A 42 0.82 3.74 -7.52
C PHE A 42 -0.65 4.17 -7.61
N LEU A 43 -1.01 5.01 -8.58
CA LEU A 43 -2.38 5.50 -8.76
C LEU A 43 -3.23 4.62 -9.69
N GLU A 44 -2.64 3.97 -10.68
CA GLU A 44 -3.39 3.31 -11.75
C GLU A 44 -3.14 1.80 -11.85
N ASN A 45 -1.98 1.30 -11.38
CA ASN A 45 -1.68 -0.12 -11.50
C ASN A 45 -2.46 -0.95 -10.48
N ARG A 46 -3.26 -1.89 -11.00
CA ARG A 46 -4.16 -2.73 -10.21
C ARG A 46 -3.44 -3.54 -9.14
N ASP A 47 -2.30 -4.14 -9.46
CA ASP A 47 -1.57 -5.05 -8.56
C ASP A 47 -0.88 -4.29 -7.44
N LEU A 48 -0.23 -3.16 -7.75
CA LEU A 48 0.36 -2.28 -6.74
C LEU A 48 -0.72 -1.74 -5.79
N ARG A 49 -1.85 -1.30 -6.33
CA ARG A 49 -2.98 -0.83 -5.51
C ARG A 49 -3.54 -1.95 -4.64
N TYR A 50 -3.64 -3.17 -5.16
CA TYR A 50 -4.09 -4.33 -4.39
C TYR A 50 -3.16 -4.61 -3.20
N ILE A 51 -1.85 -4.69 -3.43
CA ILE A 51 -0.87 -4.95 -2.36
C ILE A 51 -0.95 -3.87 -1.28
N ILE A 52 -1.01 -2.60 -1.67
CA ILE A 52 -1.09 -1.49 -0.72
C ILE A 52 -2.42 -1.52 0.04
N GLY A 53 -3.53 -1.78 -0.63
CA GLY A 53 -4.84 -1.88 0.00
C GLY A 53 -4.94 -3.04 0.99
N ALA A 54 -4.31 -4.18 0.69
CA ALA A 54 -4.29 -5.35 1.56
C ALA A 54 -3.26 -5.25 2.71
N ALA A 55 -2.34 -4.29 2.63
CA ALA A 55 -1.28 -4.12 3.61
C ALA A 55 -1.80 -3.58 4.95
N LYS A 56 -1.28 -4.13 6.04
CA LYS A 56 -1.44 -3.56 7.39
C LYS A 56 -0.43 -2.45 7.61
N VAL A 57 -0.64 -1.30 6.94
CA VAL A 57 0.33 -0.19 6.86
C VAL A 57 0.86 0.24 8.22
N GLN A 58 0.01 0.41 9.23
CA GLN A 58 0.47 0.81 10.57
C GLN A 58 1.47 -0.18 11.15
N THR A 59 1.17 -1.49 11.05
CA THR A 59 2.08 -2.55 11.51
C THR A 59 3.39 -2.61 10.73
N ILE A 60 3.38 -2.18 9.46
CA ILE A 60 4.58 -2.11 8.61
C ILE A 60 5.44 -0.93 9.06
N ILE A 61 4.84 0.24 9.25
CA ILE A 61 5.54 1.46 9.69
C ILE A 61 6.18 1.25 11.07
N ASP A 62 5.46 0.64 12.01
CA ASP A 62 5.93 0.44 13.38
C ASP A 62 7.03 -0.63 13.52
N ASN A 63 7.33 -1.39 12.45
CA ASN A 63 8.30 -2.48 12.49
C ASN A 63 9.35 -2.36 11.38
N PRO A 64 10.62 -2.02 11.71
CA PRO A 64 11.68 -1.81 10.72
C PRO A 64 11.91 -2.98 9.75
N LYS A 65 11.81 -4.23 10.23
CA LYS A 65 11.98 -5.42 9.37
C LYS A 65 10.83 -5.57 8.38
N LYS A 66 9.60 -5.29 8.81
CA LYS A 66 8.42 -5.34 7.92
C LYS A 66 8.44 -4.20 6.92
N LYS A 67 8.84 -3.00 7.36
CA LYS A 67 9.07 -1.85 6.49
C LYS A 67 10.05 -2.15 5.38
N GLN A 68 11.26 -2.62 5.72
CA GLN A 68 12.27 -2.97 4.74
C GLN A 68 11.75 -4.01 3.74
N LYS A 69 11.14 -5.10 4.24
CA LYS A 69 10.58 -6.14 3.38
C LYS A 69 9.49 -5.59 2.44
N PHE A 70 8.60 -4.75 2.95
CA PHE A 70 7.53 -4.17 2.15
C PHE A 70 8.07 -3.20 1.08
N GLU A 71 9.09 -2.43 1.41
CA GLU A 71 9.80 -1.58 0.45
C GLU A 71 10.43 -2.42 -0.67
N GLU A 72 11.14 -3.50 -0.34
CA GLU A 72 11.71 -4.45 -1.30
C GLU A 72 10.64 -5.10 -2.18
N ASP A 73 9.51 -5.53 -1.60
CA ASP A 73 8.37 -6.12 -2.32
C ASP A 73 7.78 -5.12 -3.34
N LEU A 74 7.63 -3.85 -2.95
CA LEU A 74 7.13 -2.79 -3.84
C LEU A 74 8.11 -2.51 -4.99
N ILE A 75 9.41 -2.39 -4.69
CA ILE A 75 10.45 -2.17 -5.70
C ILE A 75 10.48 -3.34 -6.68
N HIS A 76 10.39 -4.57 -6.18
CA HIS A 76 10.34 -5.77 -7.02
C HIS A 76 9.14 -5.73 -7.97
N LEU A 77 7.95 -5.42 -7.44
CA LEU A 77 6.74 -5.36 -8.26
C LEU A 77 6.81 -4.24 -9.32
N ILE A 78 7.32 -3.06 -8.97
CA ILE A 78 7.55 -1.97 -9.93
C ILE A 78 8.48 -2.41 -11.05
N ASN A 79 9.57 -3.11 -10.73
CA ASN A 79 10.51 -3.61 -11.72
C ASN A 79 9.90 -4.69 -12.63
N LEU A 80 8.98 -5.53 -12.11
CA LEU A 80 8.24 -6.49 -12.91
C LEU A 80 7.26 -5.80 -13.88
N ILE A 81 6.57 -4.75 -13.43
CA ILE A 81 5.60 -4.00 -14.26
C ILE A 81 6.29 -3.21 -15.38
N ARG A 82 7.53 -2.75 -15.15
CA ARG A 82 8.30 -1.96 -16.12
C ARG A 82 9.00 -2.80 -17.19
N LYS A 83 9.15 -4.11 -16.99
CA LYS A 83 9.73 -5.03 -17.97
C LYS A 83 8.72 -5.37 -19.05
#